data_AF-A0A4R3K914-F1
#
_entry.id   AF-A0A4R3K914-F1
#
_cell.length_a   1.000
_cell.length_b   1.000
_cell.length_c   1.000
_cell.angle_alpha   90.00
_cell.angle_beta   90.00
_cell.angle_gamma   90.00
#
_symmetry.space_group_name_H-M   'P 1'
#
loop_
_entity.id
_entity.type
_entity.pdbx_description
1 polymer ?
#
loop_
_entity_poly.entity_id
_entity_poly.type
_entity_poly.pdbx_seq_one_letter_code
_entity_poly.pdbx_strand_id
1 'polypeptide(L)'
;MEYLCPLCEKKLTKIEEGCEKLHQWFAELKGKTLWRIRYLNKYEYIFLSEDDFQRLQQQGAMILDETTHWEQFDPDNFSGITTSGDRVSIFEE
;
A
#
# COMPACT_ATOMS: atom_id res chain seq x y z
N MET A 1 -1.45 -10.18 -8.64
CA MET A 1 -0.41 -9.42 -7.90
C MET A 1 -0.10 -10.15 -6.60
N GLU A 2 1.17 -10.15 -6.17
CA GLU A 2 1.57 -10.60 -4.83
C GLU A 2 1.80 -9.40 -3.93
N TYR A 3 1.48 -9.51 -2.64
CA TYR A 3 1.66 -8.45 -1.66
C TYR A 3 2.50 -8.95 -0.49
N LEU A 4 3.32 -8.09 0.07
CA LEU A 4 4.02 -8.36 1.32
C LEU A 4 3.37 -7.54 2.44
N CYS A 5 2.86 -8.22 3.47
CA CYS A 5 2.35 -7.52 4.64
C CYS A 5 3.53 -6.94 5.45
N PRO A 6 3.62 -5.61 5.64
CA PRO A 6 4.73 -4.99 6.36
C PRO A 6 4.75 -5.35 7.86
N LEU A 7 3.62 -5.82 8.42
CA LEU A 7 3.49 -6.11 9.84
C LEU A 7 3.80 -7.56 10.24
N CYS A 8 3.72 -8.49 9.28
CA CYS A 8 3.99 -9.90 9.57
C CYS A 8 4.90 -10.59 8.55
N GLU A 9 5.42 -9.85 7.56
CA GLU A 9 6.33 -10.32 6.52
C GLU A 9 5.80 -11.53 5.71
N LYS A 10 4.49 -11.79 5.79
CA LYS A 10 3.83 -12.84 5.01
C LYS A 10 3.53 -12.31 3.62
N LYS A 11 3.82 -13.15 2.62
CA LYS A 11 3.35 -12.95 1.25
C LYS A 11 1.86 -13.31 1.19
N LEU A 12 1.10 -12.46 0.51
CA LEU A 12 -0.34 -12.57 0.33
C LEU A 12 -0.62 -12.56 -1.17
N THR A 13 -1.23 -13.62 -1.66
CA THR A 13 -1.73 -13.71 -3.03
C THR A 13 -3.11 -13.08 -3.18
N LYS A 14 -3.88 -13.03 -2.08
CA LYS A 14 -5.08 -12.20 -1.94
C LYS A 14 -5.07 -11.54 -0.57
N ILE A 15 -5.34 -10.25 -0.47
CA ILE A 15 -5.44 -9.58 0.84
C ILE A 15 -6.66 -10.04 1.65
N GLU A 16 -7.66 -10.58 0.95
CA GLU A 16 -8.78 -11.31 1.53
C GLU A 16 -8.35 -12.60 2.28
N GLU A 17 -7.14 -13.15 2.02
CA GLU A 17 -6.61 -14.35 2.69
C GLU A 17 -6.12 -14.10 4.13
N GLY A 18 -6.60 -13.03 4.79
CA GLY A 18 -6.75 -13.05 6.24
C GLY A 18 -5.55 -12.59 7.06
N CYS A 19 -4.78 -11.60 6.61
CA CYS A 19 -3.87 -10.91 7.52
C CYS A 19 -4.63 -9.90 8.40
N GLU A 20 -5.18 -10.34 9.53
CA GLU A 20 -5.93 -9.47 10.46
C GLU A 20 -5.17 -8.20 10.84
N LYS A 21 -3.85 -8.30 11.06
CA LYS A 21 -3.00 -7.14 11.35
C LYS A 21 -2.98 -6.13 10.21
N LEU A 22 -2.96 -6.60 8.96
CA LEU A 22 -2.99 -5.72 7.80
C LEU A 22 -4.35 -5.03 7.66
N HIS A 23 -5.44 -5.76 7.90
CA HIS A 23 -6.80 -5.19 7.91
C HIS A 23 -6.96 -4.14 9.02
N GLN A 24 -6.46 -4.41 10.23
CA GLN A 24 -6.43 -3.44 11.33
C GLN A 24 -5.63 -2.19 10.97
N TRP A 25 -4.46 -2.38 10.35
CA TRP A 25 -3.63 -1.27 9.89
C TRP A 25 -4.30 -0.43 8.79
N PHE A 26 -4.98 -1.07 7.83
CA PHE A 26 -5.78 -0.35 6.85
C PHE A 26 -6.89 0.47 7.51
N ALA A 27 -7.55 -0.06 8.54
CA ALA A 27 -8.57 0.68 9.28
C ALA A 27 -8.03 1.97 9.92
N GLU A 28 -6.78 1.96 10.40
CA GLU A 28 -6.10 3.14 10.97
C GLU A 28 -5.71 4.21 9.92
N LEU A 29 -5.74 3.83 8.64
CA LEU A 29 -5.45 4.70 7.50
C LEU A 29 -6.70 5.33 6.86
N LYS A 30 -7.88 5.17 7.46
CA LYS A 30 -9.12 5.78 6.94
C LYS A 30 -8.96 7.30 6.78
N GLY A 31 -9.21 7.77 5.56
CA GLY A 31 -9.09 9.16 5.15
C GLY A 31 -7.66 9.67 4.93
N LYS A 32 -6.63 8.83 5.14
CA LYS A 32 -5.22 9.19 4.97
C LYS A 32 -4.69 8.79 3.59
N THR A 33 -3.45 9.19 3.30
CA THR A 33 -2.72 8.75 2.12
C THR A 33 -2.17 7.34 2.33
N LEU A 34 -2.38 6.49 1.33
CA LEU A 34 -1.80 5.16 1.24
C LEU A 34 -0.89 5.08 0.03
N TRP A 35 0.29 4.51 0.20
CA TRP A 35 1.23 4.22 -0.87
C TRP A 35 1.26 2.73 -1.16
N ARG A 36 1.37 2.36 -2.43
CA ARG A 36 1.74 1.03 -2.91
C ARG A 36 3.01 1.16 -3.72
N ILE A 37 4.04 0.42 -3.33
CA ILE A 37 5.34 0.44 -4.02
C ILE A 37 5.75 -0.97 -4.40
N ARG A 38 6.61 -1.08 -5.42
CA ARG A 38 7.35 -2.30 -5.76
C ARG A 38 8.80 -1.95 -5.98
N TYR A 39 9.70 -2.61 -5.25
CA TYR A 39 11.14 -2.45 -5.46
C TYR A 39 11.58 -3.09 -6.77
N LEU A 40 12.64 -2.54 -7.37
CA LEU A 40 13.26 -3.15 -8.54
C LEU A 40 13.72 -4.58 -8.22
N ASN A 41 13.43 -5.52 -9.13
CA ASN A 41 13.67 -6.96 -9.00
C ASN A 41 12.89 -7.65 -7.87
N LYS A 42 11.79 -7.06 -7.38
CA LYS A 42 10.81 -7.71 -6.51
C LYS A 42 9.49 -7.89 -7.24
N TYR A 43 8.78 -8.96 -6.93
CA TYR A 43 7.47 -9.26 -7.52
C TYR A 43 6.33 -8.77 -6.62
N GLU A 44 6.61 -8.64 -5.33
CA GLU A 44 5.64 -8.30 -4.30
C GLU A 44 5.48 -6.79 -4.16
N TYR A 45 4.24 -6.33 -4.10
CA TYR A 45 3.89 -4.96 -3.73
C TYR A 45 3.89 -4.81 -2.21
N ILE A 46 4.26 -3.61 -1.74
CA ILE A 46 4.28 -3.24 -0.33
C ILE A 46 3.38 -2.02 -0.15
N PHE A 47 2.54 -2.06 0.88
CA PHE A 47 1.75 -0.91 1.31
C PHE A 47 2.47 -0.13 2.40
N LEU A 48 2.42 1.19 2.31
CA LEU A 48 3.04 2.11 3.26
C LEU A 48 2.07 3.25 3.61
N SER A 49 2.16 3.72 4.84
CA SER A 49 1.58 5.02 5.21
C SER A 49 2.43 6.14 4.63
N GLU A 50 1.88 7.36 4.56
CA GLU A 50 2.66 8.56 4.21
C GLU A 50 3.93 8.69 5.08
N ASP A 51 3.79 8.54 6.39
CA ASP A 51 4.91 8.68 7.34
C ASP A 51 5.99 7.63 7.09
N ASP A 52 5.60 6.39 6.77
CA ASP A 52 6.54 5.31 6.48
C ASP A 52 7.26 5.54 5.15
N PHE A 53 6.53 6.00 4.13
CA PHE A 53 7.12 6.35 2.84
C PHE A 53 8.14 7.48 2.98
N GLN A 54 7.80 8.55 3.70
CA GLN A 54 8.72 9.65 3.99
C GLN A 54 9.94 9.19 4.80
N ARG A 55 9.75 8.33 5.80
CA ARG A 55 10.86 7.76 6.58
C ARG A 55 11.82 6.98 5.69
N LEU A 56 11.31 6.17 4.76
CA LEU A 56 12.13 5.41 3.82
C LEU A 56 12.90 6.34 2.86
N GLN A 57 12.27 7.41 2.37
CA GLN A 57 12.96 8.41 1.55
C GLN A 57 14.14 9.08 2.28
N GLN A 58 14.03 9.28 3.59
CA GLN A 58 15.09 9.87 4.41
C GLN A 58 16.26 8.91 4.68
N GLN A 59 16.02 7.59 4.63
CA GLN A 59 17.03 6.56 4.89
C GLN A 59 17.97 6.33 3.69
N GLY A 60 17.59 6.79 2.50
CA GLY A 60 18.43 6.73 1.31
C GLY A 60 17.62 6.62 0.01
N ALA A 61 18.34 6.39 -1.10
CA ALA A 61 17.71 6.21 -2.39
C ALA A 61 16.93 4.88 -2.44
N MET A 62 15.63 4.96 -2.72
CA MET A 62 14.81 3.80 -3.06
C MET A 62 14.86 3.55 -4.56
N ILE A 63 15.18 2.32 -4.96
CA ILE A 63 15.11 1.91 -6.37
C ILE A 63 13.79 1.15 -6.56
N LEU A 64 12.79 1.87 -7.08
CA LEU A 64 11.43 1.38 -7.29
C LEU A 64 11.19 1.07 -8.77
N ASP A 65 10.47 0.00 -9.01
CA ASP A 65 9.94 -0.39 -10.32
C ASP A 65 8.56 0.25 -10.54
N GLU A 66 7.72 0.25 -9.50
CA GLU A 66 6.41 0.89 -9.51
C GLU A 66 6.14 1.65 -8.20
N THR A 67 5.40 2.75 -8.31
CA THR A 67 4.92 3.54 -7.18
C THR A 67 3.60 4.22 -7.51
N THR A 68 2.61 4.01 -6.65
CA THR A 68 1.26 4.59 -6.75
C THR A 68 0.82 5.04 -5.37
N HIS A 69 0.03 6.11 -5.29
CA HIS A 69 -0.59 6.55 -4.05
C HIS A 69 -2.05 6.88 -4.25
N TRP A 70 -2.79 6.80 -3.15
CA TRP A 70 -4.19 7.19 -3.07
C TRP A 70 -4.39 8.09 -1.86
N GLU A 71 -5.07 9.20 -2.08
CA GLU A 71 -5.57 10.08 -1.04
C GLU A 71 -6.94 9.60 -0.55
N GLN A 72 -7.37 10.04 0.64
CA GLN A 72 -8.69 9.72 1.20
C GLN A 72 -9.00 8.21 1.16
N PHE A 73 -8.04 7.39 1.60
CA PHE A 73 -8.17 5.94 1.59
C PHE A 73 -9.38 5.47 2.40
N ASP A 74 -10.15 4.54 1.84
CA ASP A 74 -11.33 3.94 2.43
C ASP A 74 -11.09 2.43 2.64
N PRO A 75 -10.89 2.00 3.90
CA PRO A 75 -10.64 0.60 4.21
C PRO A 75 -11.88 -0.29 4.07
N ASP A 76 -13.09 0.29 4.00
CA ASP A 76 -14.33 -0.48 3.91
C ASP A 76 -14.49 -1.14 2.53
N ASN A 77 -13.87 -0.56 1.50
CA ASN A 77 -13.89 -1.05 0.12
C ASN A 77 -12.50 -1.11 -0.55
N PHE A 78 -11.43 -0.85 0.21
CA PHE A 78 -10.06 -0.80 -0.28
C PHE A 78 -9.88 0.13 -1.49
N SER A 79 -10.45 1.33 -1.43
CA SER A 79 -10.34 2.32 -2.50
C SER A 79 -9.74 3.63 -1.99
N GLY A 80 -9.26 4.46 -2.91
CA GLY A 80 -8.91 5.84 -2.61
C GLY A 80 -8.89 6.70 -3.85
N ILE A 81 -8.60 7.98 -3.69
CA ILE A 81 -8.58 8.98 -4.75
C ILE A 81 -7.18 9.06 -5.33
N THR A 82 -7.07 8.85 -6.63
CA THR A 82 -5.81 9.00 -7.37
C THR A 82 -5.53 10.47 -7.69
N THR A 83 -4.35 10.75 -8.24
CA THR A 83 -3.97 12.10 -8.69
C THR A 83 -4.87 12.64 -9.81
N SER A 84 -5.57 11.79 -10.56
CA SER A 84 -6.57 12.21 -11.56
C SER A 84 -7.91 12.61 -10.94
N GLY A 85 -8.11 12.38 -9.63
CA GLY A 85 -9.37 12.63 -8.93
C GLY A 85 -10.34 11.44 -8.96
N ASP A 86 -9.96 10.33 -9.59
CA ASP A 86 -10.80 9.14 -9.68
C ASP A 86 -10.66 8.29 -8.41
N ARG A 87 -11.80 7.81 -7.90
CA ARG A 87 -11.83 6.81 -6.82
C ARG A 87 -11.70 5.42 -7.42
N VAL A 88 -10.60 4.74 -7.12
CA VAL A 88 -10.27 3.42 -7.66
C VAL A 88 -9.79 2.48 -6.56
N SER A 89 -9.84 1.18 -6.81
CA SER A 89 -9.31 0.18 -5.89
C SER A 89 -7.78 0.27 -5.77
N ILE A 90 -7.26 0.08 -4.55
CA ILE A 90 -5.80 0.02 -4.32
C ILE A 90 -5.17 -1.28 -4.87
N PHE A 91 -6.00 -2.19 -5.40
CA PHE A 91 -5.59 -3.45 -6.03
C PHE A 91 -5.71 -3.44 -7.56
N GLU A 92 -6.15 -2.33 -8.15
CA GLU A 92 -6.14 -2.16 -9.61
C GLU A 92 -4.69 -2.02 -10.13
N GLU A 93 -4.46 -2.47 -11.37
CA GLU A 93 -3.16 -2.33 -12.05
C GLU A 93 -2.97 -0.91 -12.59
#